data_AF-A0A8S3ZN49-F1
#
_entry.id   AF-A0A8S3ZN49-F1
#
_cell.length_a   1.000
_cell.length_b   1.000
_cell.length_c   1.000
_cell.angle_alpha   90.00
_cell.angle_beta   90.00
_cell.angle_gamma   90.00
#
_symmetry.space_group_name_H-M   'P 1'
#
loop_
_entity.id
_entity.type
_entity.pdbx_description
1 polymer ?
#
loop_
_entity_poly.entity_id
_entity_poly.type
_entity_poly.pdbx_seq_one_letter_code
_entity_poly.pdbx_strand_id
1 'polypeptide(L)'
;MLVFVLLLVLPALIIAAPPANLEEDLFKALDEDGDKKISEAEAVGYLLRFDTNKDGKITAQEFATNVDTIDPAFAGKEQALFDLLDKDADGKLDGKVNKKDLEAVFKRVDTDNDGEISRNEFAKAFSDVITNIG
;
A
#
# COMPACT_ATOMS: atom_id res chain seq x y z
N MET A 1 -6.95 11.01 -5.58
CA MET A 1 -7.30 9.69 -5.03
C MET A 1 -5.98 9.12 -4.52
N LEU A 2 -5.98 8.39 -3.39
CA LEU A 2 -4.78 7.97 -2.64
C LEU A 2 -4.83 6.45 -2.33
N VAL A 3 -5.44 5.66 -3.22
CA VAL A 3 -5.75 4.22 -3.04
C VAL A 3 -4.52 3.39 -2.71
N PHE A 4 -3.33 3.87 -3.07
CA PHE A 4 -2.05 3.22 -2.79
C PHE A 4 -1.73 3.02 -1.30
N VAL A 5 -2.19 3.91 -0.42
CA VAL A 5 -2.03 3.72 1.04
C VAL A 5 -2.75 2.45 1.46
N LEU A 6 -3.90 2.14 0.85
CA LEU A 6 -4.63 0.91 1.11
C LEU A 6 -3.79 -0.33 0.78
N LEU A 7 -2.86 -0.27 -0.18
CA LEU A 7 -2.03 -1.40 -0.57
C LEU A 7 -0.89 -1.69 0.41
N LEU A 8 -0.27 -0.66 1.00
CA LEU A 8 0.66 -0.83 2.12
C LEU A 8 -0.06 -1.43 3.34
N VAL A 9 -1.37 -1.23 3.42
CA VAL A 9 -2.22 -1.51 4.57
C VAL A 9 -2.92 -2.88 4.49
N LEU A 10 -3.31 -3.31 3.28
CA LEU A 10 -4.01 -4.56 3.02
C LEU A 10 -3.32 -5.79 3.65
N PRO A 11 -1.99 -5.96 3.58
CA PRO A 11 -1.33 -7.15 4.12
C PRO A 11 -0.96 -7.02 5.60
N ALA A 12 -0.89 -5.80 6.14
CA ALA A 12 -0.67 -5.58 7.56
C ALA A 12 -1.97 -5.80 8.38
N LEU A 13 -3.14 -5.80 7.73
CA LEU A 13 -4.41 -6.26 8.33
C LEU A 13 -4.36 -7.73 8.82
N ILE A 14 -3.41 -8.55 8.34
CA ILE A 14 -3.29 -9.97 8.72
C ILE A 14 -2.76 -10.15 10.16
N ILE A 15 -2.07 -9.15 10.74
CA ILE A 15 -1.25 -9.40 11.94
C ILE A 15 -2.02 -9.34 13.27
N ALA A 16 -3.21 -8.75 13.37
CA ALA A 16 -3.91 -8.78 14.66
C ALA A 16 -5.43 -8.58 14.55
N ALA A 17 -6.14 -9.23 15.47
CA ALA A 17 -7.53 -9.02 15.90
C ALA A 17 -8.08 -7.60 15.63
N PRO A 18 -9.41 -7.42 15.44
CA PRO A 18 -10.02 -6.14 15.07
C PRO A 18 -9.43 -4.99 15.89
N PRO A 19 -8.57 -4.15 15.29
CA PRO A 19 -7.71 -3.33 16.09
C PRO A 19 -8.49 -2.08 16.48
N ALA A 20 -8.54 -1.80 17.78
CA ALA A 20 -8.96 -0.49 18.26
C ALA A 20 -8.10 0.65 17.65
N ASN A 21 -6.87 0.33 17.20
CA ASN A 21 -5.90 1.25 16.59
C ASN A 21 -5.33 0.71 15.25
N LEU A 22 -6.19 0.47 14.26
CA LEU A 22 -5.81 -0.05 12.95
C LEU A 22 -4.59 0.68 12.35
N GLU A 23 -4.61 2.00 12.33
CA GLU A 23 -3.52 2.84 11.82
C GLU A 23 -2.15 2.52 12.46
N GLU A 24 -2.12 2.24 13.77
CA GLU A 24 -0.87 2.05 14.51
C GLU A 24 -0.22 0.70 14.22
N ASP A 25 -1.02 -0.36 14.12
CA ASP A 25 -0.54 -1.71 13.83
C ASP A 25 -0.01 -1.80 12.39
N LEU A 26 -0.65 -1.09 11.47
CA LEU A 26 -0.23 -0.98 10.08
C LEU A 26 1.08 -0.23 9.94
N PHE A 27 1.18 0.91 10.63
CA PHE A 27 2.39 1.71 10.65
C PHE A 27 3.58 0.88 11.17
N LYS A 28 3.38 0.14 12.27
CA LYS A 28 4.41 -0.76 12.82
C LYS A 28 4.80 -1.92 11.92
N ALA A 29 3.91 -2.39 11.05
CA ALA A 29 4.21 -3.47 10.13
C ALA A 29 5.11 -3.04 8.96
N LEU A 30 5.15 -1.73 8.70
CA LEU A 30 5.91 -1.11 7.61
C LEU A 30 7.19 -0.42 8.11
N ASP A 31 7.16 0.12 9.33
CA ASP A 31 8.30 0.68 10.09
C ASP A 31 9.17 -0.48 10.60
N GLU A 32 10.04 -1.01 9.73
CA GLU A 32 10.83 -2.22 9.97
C GLU A 32 12.04 -1.93 10.87
N ASP A 33 12.58 -0.72 10.80
CA ASP A 33 13.72 -0.29 11.63
C ASP A 33 13.32 0.36 12.96
N GLY A 34 12.05 0.72 13.14
CA GLY A 34 11.49 1.24 14.38
C GLY A 34 11.75 2.73 14.62
N ASP A 35 12.13 3.48 13.59
CA ASP A 35 12.40 4.92 13.67
C ASP A 35 11.13 5.80 13.72
N LYS A 36 9.96 5.17 13.59
CA LYS A 36 8.63 5.80 13.54
C LYS A 36 8.36 6.59 12.27
N LYS A 37 9.04 6.24 11.20
CA LYS A 37 8.85 6.73 9.84
C LYS A 37 8.83 5.54 8.89
N ILE A 38 8.43 5.79 7.64
CA ILE A 38 8.42 4.78 6.60
C ILE A 38 9.27 5.33 5.46
N SER A 39 10.50 4.90 5.38
CA SER A 39 11.39 5.31 4.29
C SER A 39 10.92 4.75 2.94
N GLU A 40 11.35 5.37 1.84
CA GLU A 40 11.11 4.83 0.49
C GLU A 40 11.63 3.38 0.39
N ALA A 41 12.75 3.08 1.04
CA ALA A 41 13.35 1.75 1.04
C ALA A 41 12.47 0.72 1.74
N GLU A 42 11.85 1.06 2.87
CA GLU A 42 10.93 0.18 3.59
C GLU A 42 9.62 -0.01 2.82
N ALA A 43 9.05 1.08 2.29
CA ALA A 43 7.85 1.00 1.46
C ALA A 43 8.09 0.12 0.21
N VAL A 44 9.21 0.33 -0.50
CA VAL A 44 9.59 -0.49 -1.66
C VAL A 44 9.91 -1.92 -1.23
N GLY A 45 10.63 -2.12 -0.13
CA GLY A 45 10.99 -3.44 0.38
C GLY A 45 9.76 -4.28 0.75
N TYR A 46 8.76 -3.65 1.37
CA TYR A 46 7.49 -4.27 1.66
C TYR A 46 6.72 -4.68 0.40
N LEU A 47 6.72 -3.81 -0.62
CA LEU A 47 6.06 -4.05 -1.91
C LEU A 47 6.75 -5.11 -2.75
N LEU A 48 8.08 -5.22 -2.67
CA LEU A 48 8.86 -6.29 -3.29
C LEU A 48 8.51 -7.68 -2.71
N ARG A 49 7.83 -7.77 -1.56
CA ARG A 49 7.28 -9.05 -1.07
C ARG A 49 6.14 -9.56 -1.96
N PHE A 50 5.46 -8.68 -2.69
CA PHE A 50 4.40 -9.03 -3.63
C PHE A 50 4.91 -9.37 -5.02
N ASP A 51 6.03 -8.77 -5.43
CA ASP A 51 6.76 -9.08 -6.67
C ASP A 51 7.41 -10.48 -6.58
N THR A 52 6.56 -11.49 -6.74
CA THR A 52 6.90 -12.91 -6.56
C THR A 52 7.90 -13.35 -7.62
N ASN A 53 7.75 -12.83 -8.84
CA ASN A 53 8.61 -13.16 -9.97
C ASN A 53 9.91 -12.31 -10.02
N LYS A 54 10.00 -11.24 -9.22
CA LYS A 54 11.15 -10.32 -9.09
C LYS A 54 11.49 -9.58 -10.38
N ASP A 55 10.50 -9.29 -11.23
CA ASP A 55 10.68 -8.53 -12.47
C ASP A 55 10.58 -7.01 -12.26
N GLY A 56 10.39 -6.56 -11.01
CA GLY A 56 10.26 -5.17 -10.61
C GLY A 56 8.87 -4.59 -10.87
N LYS A 57 7.87 -5.45 -11.15
CA LYS A 57 6.48 -5.07 -11.36
C LYS A 57 5.58 -5.95 -10.52
N ILE A 58 4.60 -5.32 -9.90
CA ILE A 58 3.52 -6.04 -9.23
C ILE A 58 2.38 -6.13 -10.24
N THR A 59 2.11 -7.34 -10.71
CA THR A 59 0.97 -7.61 -11.58
C THR A 59 -0.31 -7.84 -10.79
N ALA A 60 -1.46 -7.66 -11.43
CA ALA A 60 -2.77 -7.99 -10.83
C ALA A 60 -2.82 -9.42 -10.29
N GLN A 61 -2.10 -10.35 -10.93
CA GLN A 61 -2.08 -11.76 -10.54
C GLN A 61 -1.23 -12.02 -9.30
N GLU A 62 -0.09 -11.34 -9.18
CA GLU A 62 0.75 -11.38 -7.97
C GLU A 62 0.07 -10.69 -6.78
N PHE A 63 -0.64 -9.60 -7.06
CA PHE A 63 -1.49 -8.94 -6.08
C PHE A 63 -2.63 -9.87 -5.62
N ALA A 64 -3.41 -10.43 -6.55
CA ALA A 64 -4.53 -11.31 -6.24
C ALA A 64 -4.11 -12.56 -5.46
N THR A 65 -2.99 -13.18 -5.84
CA THR A 65 -2.47 -14.37 -5.16
C THR A 65 -2.17 -14.10 -3.68
N ASN A 66 -1.63 -12.91 -3.38
CA ASN A 66 -1.37 -12.53 -2.00
C ASN A 66 -2.65 -12.03 -1.29
N VAL A 67 -3.55 -11.31 -1.98
CA VAL A 67 -4.80 -10.77 -1.41
C VAL A 67 -5.79 -11.87 -1.02
N ASP A 68 -5.92 -12.93 -1.81
CA ASP A 68 -6.75 -14.10 -1.47
C ASP A 68 -6.28 -14.77 -0.16
N THR A 69 -4.98 -14.70 0.14
CA THR A 69 -4.41 -15.23 1.39
C THR A 69 -4.49 -14.26 2.58
N ILE A 70 -4.81 -13.00 2.32
CA ILE A 70 -4.79 -11.90 3.31
C ILE A 70 -6.11 -11.80 4.07
N ASP A 71 -7.25 -11.73 3.37
CA ASP A 71 -8.57 -11.64 4.01
C ASP A 71 -9.68 -12.08 3.03
N PRO A 72 -10.53 -13.07 3.40
CA PRO A 72 -11.66 -13.49 2.56
C PRO A 72 -12.67 -12.36 2.26
N ALA A 73 -12.66 -11.23 2.97
CA ALA A 73 -13.48 -10.06 2.67
C ALA A 73 -13.13 -9.41 1.31
N PHE A 74 -11.91 -9.63 0.82
CA PHE A 74 -11.44 -9.15 -0.47
C PHE A 74 -11.47 -10.21 -1.58
N ALA A 75 -11.83 -11.46 -1.25
CA ALA A 75 -11.97 -12.54 -2.21
C ALA A 75 -12.97 -12.17 -3.32
N GLY A 76 -12.52 -12.18 -4.57
CA GLY A 76 -13.25 -11.77 -5.77
C GLY A 76 -13.29 -10.25 -6.04
N LYS A 77 -12.58 -9.43 -5.25
CA LYS A 77 -12.46 -7.97 -5.44
C LYS A 77 -11.03 -7.51 -5.75
N GLU A 78 -10.09 -8.44 -5.87
CA GLU A 78 -8.66 -8.19 -6.08
C GLU A 78 -8.43 -7.41 -7.37
N GLN A 79 -9.10 -7.81 -8.45
CA GLN A 79 -8.99 -7.14 -9.74
C GLN A 79 -9.49 -5.69 -9.65
N ALA A 80 -10.62 -5.45 -8.99
CA ALA A 80 -11.17 -4.10 -8.84
C ALA A 80 -10.29 -3.21 -7.94
N LEU A 81 -9.71 -3.78 -6.87
CA LEU A 81 -8.73 -3.11 -6.02
C LEU A 81 -7.45 -2.78 -6.79
N PHE A 82 -6.97 -3.72 -7.60
CA PHE A 82 -5.79 -3.54 -8.43
C PHE A 82 -6.02 -2.51 -9.55
N ASP A 83 -7.18 -2.52 -10.20
CA ASP A 83 -7.51 -1.53 -11.22
C ASP A 83 -7.58 -0.11 -10.61
N LEU A 84 -8.15 0.03 -9.41
CA LEU A 84 -8.13 1.31 -8.69
C LEU A 84 -6.70 1.76 -8.37
N LEU A 85 -5.83 0.82 -7.97
CA LEU A 85 -4.42 1.06 -7.70
C LEU A 85 -3.67 1.53 -8.94
N ASP A 86 -3.73 0.75 -10.02
CA ASP A 86 -3.03 0.99 -11.28
C ASP A 86 -3.37 2.39 -11.82
N LYS A 87 -4.68 2.69 -11.83
CA LYS A 87 -5.18 4.01 -12.23
C LYS A 87 -4.68 5.13 -11.33
N ASP A 88 -4.52 4.87 -10.04
CA ASP A 88 -4.04 5.89 -9.11
C ASP A 88 -2.52 6.09 -9.19
N ALA A 89 -1.79 5.03 -9.51
CA ALA A 89 -0.34 5.02 -9.55
C ALA A 89 0.21 5.89 -10.69
N ASP A 90 -0.20 5.62 -11.92
CA ASP A 90 0.30 6.33 -13.10
C ASP A 90 -0.80 6.91 -14.01
N GLY A 91 -2.07 6.81 -13.57
CA GLY A 91 -3.22 7.24 -14.37
C GLY A 91 -3.67 6.23 -15.42
N LYS A 92 -3.02 5.06 -15.52
CA LYS A 92 -3.31 4.04 -16.53
C LYS A 92 -3.88 2.78 -15.88
N LEU A 93 -4.55 2.00 -16.71
CA LEU A 93 -5.09 0.68 -16.37
C LEU A 93 -4.38 -0.32 -17.28
N ASP A 94 -3.09 -0.52 -17.07
CA ASP A 94 -2.26 -1.41 -17.88
C ASP A 94 -1.89 -2.74 -17.19
N GLY A 95 -2.47 -2.98 -16.01
CA GLY A 95 -2.44 -4.24 -15.27
C GLY A 95 -1.14 -4.50 -14.50
N LYS A 96 -0.31 -3.48 -14.32
CA LYS A 96 1.02 -3.59 -13.70
C LYS A 96 1.39 -2.29 -13.00
N VAL A 97 1.94 -2.42 -11.80
CA VAL A 97 2.51 -1.28 -11.09
C VAL A 97 4.01 -1.51 -10.95
N ASN A 98 4.81 -0.56 -11.42
CA ASN A 98 6.27 -0.66 -11.38
C ASN A 98 6.86 0.27 -10.32
N LYS A 99 8.14 0.08 -9.98
CA LYS A 99 8.85 0.90 -8.98
C LYS A 99 8.65 2.41 -9.14
N LYS A 100 8.64 2.95 -10.36
CA LYS A 100 8.45 4.40 -10.59
C LYS A 100 7.05 4.86 -10.26
N ASP A 101 6.05 4.02 -10.48
CA ASP A 101 4.68 4.33 -10.11
C ASP A 101 4.56 4.33 -8.59
N LEU A 102 5.24 3.38 -7.91
CA LEU A 102 5.34 3.36 -6.45
C LEU A 102 6.04 4.62 -5.91
N GLU A 103 7.17 5.01 -6.49
CA GLU A 103 7.91 6.25 -6.14
C GLU A 103 7.05 7.49 -6.37
N ALA A 104 6.31 7.54 -7.47
CA ALA A 104 5.43 8.65 -7.79
C ALA A 104 4.30 8.79 -6.77
N VAL A 105 3.76 7.68 -6.26
CA VAL A 105 2.74 7.73 -5.22
C VAL A 105 3.33 7.95 -3.84
N PHE A 106 4.48 7.37 -3.52
CA PHE A 106 5.21 7.67 -2.29
C PHE A 106 5.38 9.17 -2.11
N LYS A 107 5.84 9.87 -3.16
CA LYS A 107 5.95 11.34 -3.21
C LYS A 107 4.63 12.10 -3.09
N ARG A 108 3.48 11.46 -3.32
CA ARG A 108 2.17 12.10 -3.07
C ARG A 108 1.77 12.03 -1.60
N VAL A 109 2.27 11.02 -0.88
CA VAL A 109 2.01 10.83 0.55
C VAL A 109 3.05 11.57 1.39
N ASP A 110 4.31 11.55 0.96
CA ASP A 110 5.41 12.39 1.46
C ASP A 110 5.17 13.86 1.06
N THR A 111 4.43 14.55 1.92
CA THR A 111 3.97 15.92 1.68
C THR A 111 5.04 16.96 2.00
N ASP A 112 5.93 16.66 2.95
CA ASP A 112 7.04 17.54 3.30
C ASP A 112 8.31 17.30 2.46
N ASN A 113 8.30 16.25 1.64
CA ASN A 113 9.37 15.85 0.71
C ASN A 113 10.69 15.57 1.45
N ASP A 114 10.61 15.05 2.67
CA ASP A 114 11.78 14.63 3.44
C ASP A 114 12.30 13.23 3.03
N GLY A 115 11.54 12.52 2.19
CA GLY A 115 11.87 11.17 1.69
C GLY A 115 11.35 10.05 2.59
N GLU A 116 10.59 10.37 3.63
CA GLU A 116 10.08 9.45 4.64
C GLU A 116 8.60 9.76 4.91
N ILE A 117 7.74 8.74 5.01
CA ILE A 117 6.35 8.96 5.39
C ILE A 117 6.27 8.97 6.92
N SER A 118 6.02 10.14 7.49
CA SER A 118 5.76 10.27 8.93
C SER A 118 4.41 9.67 9.31
N ARG A 119 4.21 9.35 10.60
CA ARG A 119 2.89 8.94 11.12
C ARG A 119 1.77 9.87 10.71
N ASN A 120 2.02 11.18 10.72
CA ASN A 120 0.99 12.17 10.44
C ASN A 120 0.59 12.16 8.96
N GLU A 121 1.55 11.92 8.06
CA GLU A 121 1.30 11.77 6.63
C GLU A 121 0.59 10.46 6.31
N PHE A 122 1.02 9.37 6.95
CA PHE A 122 0.35 8.08 6.86
C PHE A 122 -1.11 8.17 7.35
N ALA A 123 -1.35 8.77 8.52
CA ALA A 123 -2.68 8.96 9.09
C ALA A 123 -3.59 9.79 8.19
N LYS A 124 -3.05 10.90 7.67
CA LYS A 124 -3.79 11.79 6.77
C LYS A 124 -4.15 11.08 5.47
N ALA A 125 -3.20 10.38 4.87
CA ALA A 125 -3.43 9.66 3.64
C ALA A 125 -4.38 8.48 3.86
N PHE A 126 -4.29 7.78 4.99
CA PHE A 126 -5.23 6.74 5.40
C PHE A 126 -6.66 7.30 5.59
N SER A 127 -6.80 8.42 6.28
CA SER A 127 -8.08 9.10 6.50
C SER A 127 -8.71 9.59 5.20
N ASP A 128 -7.92 10.17 4.29
CA ASP A 128 -8.36 10.62 2.97
C ASP A 128 -8.88 9.46 2.10
N VAL A 129 -8.31 8.27 2.26
CA VAL A 129 -8.73 7.05 1.57
C VAL A 129 -10.05 6.53 2.13
N ILE A 130 -10.14 6.33 3.45
CA ILE A 130 -11.38 5.86 4.10
C ILE A 130 -12.55 6.82 3.83
N THR A 131 -12.27 8.13 3.77
CA THR A 131 -13.30 9.15 3.52
C THR A 131 -13.74 9.22 2.05
N ASN A 132 -12.87 8.91 1.08
CA ASN A 132 -13.23 8.90 -0.35
C ASN A 132 -13.86 7.58 -0.85
N ILE A 133 -13.78 6.51 -0.06
CA ILE A 133 -14.38 5.21 -0.42
C ILE A 133 -15.85 5.11 0.06
N GLY A 134 -16.28 5.98 0.98
CA GLY A 134 -17.67 6.10 1.45
C GLY A 134 -18.51 7.04 0.60
#